data_AF-A0AAX0AX28-F1
#
_entry.id   AF-A0AAX0AX28-F1
#
_cell.length_a   1.000
_cell.length_b   1.000
_cell.length_c   1.000
_cell.angle_alpha   90.00
_cell.angle_beta   90.00
_cell.angle_gamma   90.00
#
_symmetry.space_group_name_H-M   'P 1'
#
loop_
_entity.id
_entity.type
_entity.pdbx_description
1 polymer ?
#
loop_
_entity_poly.entity_id
_entity_poly.type
_entity_poly.pdbx_seq_one_letter_code
_entity_poly.pdbx_strand_id
1 'polypeptide(L)' 'MEYVQEYFKNIRIYPNSNNKGIWVETQNLLMSKCLELKEILGSWFYDIK' A
#
# COMPACT_ATOMS: atom_id res chain seq x y z
N MET A 1 -14.93 -10.74 0.45
CA MET A 1 -14.39 -9.38 0.32
C MET A 1 -13.18 -9.33 1.21
N GLU A 2 -11.97 -9.44 0.66
CA GLU A 2 -10.76 -9.18 1.45
C GLU A 2 -10.72 -7.68 1.73
N TYR A 3 -10.68 -7.31 3.00
CA TYR A 3 -10.54 -5.91 3.37
C TYR A 3 -9.14 -5.46 2.98
N VAL A 4 -9.03 -4.25 2.40
CA VAL A 4 -7.74 -3.65 2.01
C VAL A 4 -6.70 -3.73 3.15
N GLN A 5 -7.16 -3.67 4.41
CA GLN A 5 -6.35 -3.78 5.61
C GLN A 5 -5.60 -5.12 5.76
N GLU A 6 -6.13 -6.22 5.22
CA GLU A 6 -5.50 -7.55 5.33
C GLU A 6 -4.16 -7.61 4.58
N TYR A 7 -4.03 -6.89 3.45
CA TYR A 7 -2.76 -6.78 2.72
C TYR A 7 -1.66 -6.06 3.52
N PHE A 8 -2.05 -5.26 4.51
CA PHE A 8 -1.16 -4.42 5.31
C PHE A 8 -1.07 -4.89 6.77
N LYS A 9 -1.30 -6.18 7.03
CA LYS A 9 -1.16 -6.74 8.38
C LYS A 9 0.23 -6.46 8.93
N ASN A 10 0.29 -5.84 10.12
CA ASN A 10 1.53 -5.37 10.77
C ASN A 10 2.27 -4.25 10.02
N ILE A 11 1.64 -3.62 9.04
CA ILE A 11 2.17 -2.45 8.32
C ILE A 11 1.28 -1.27 8.67
N ARG A 12 1.88 -0.21 9.21
CA ARG A 12 1.13 1.02 9.44
C ARG A 12 0.79 1.66 8.10
N ILE A 13 -0.49 1.97 7.93
CA ILE A 13 -1.03 2.63 6.75
C ILE A 13 -1.61 3.99 7.10
N TYR A 14 -1.47 4.92 6.17
CA TYR A 14 -1.97 6.29 6.24
C TYR A 14 -2.93 6.51 5.08
N PRO A 15 -4.24 6.56 5.33
CA PRO A 15 -5.20 6.87 4.28
C PRO A 15 -5.05 8.35 3.88
N ASN A 16 -4.95 8.58 2.58
CA ASN A 16 -4.83 9.90 1.98
C ASN A 16 -5.93 10.09 0.93
N SER A 17 -6.31 11.35 0.68
CA SER A 17 -7.28 11.67 -0.36
C SER A 17 -7.06 13.07 -0.92
N ASN A 18 -7.48 13.26 -2.17
CA ASN A 18 -7.58 14.56 -2.82
C ASN A 18 -8.73 14.54 -3.83
N ASN A 19 -8.90 15.62 -4.60
CA ASN A 19 -9.94 15.72 -5.62
C ASN A 19 -9.82 14.67 -6.75
N LYS A 20 -8.69 13.95 -6.87
CA LYS A 20 -8.44 12.92 -7.87
C LYS A 20 -8.70 11.49 -7.36
N GLY A 21 -8.77 11.28 -6.04
CA GLY A 21 -9.03 9.95 -5.49
C GLY A 21 -8.53 9.75 -4.06
N ILE A 22 -8.57 8.48 -3.63
CA ILE A 22 -8.14 8.00 -2.31
C ILE A 22 -7.04 6.97 -2.53
N TRP A 23 -6.00 7.00 -1.71
CA TRP A 23 -4.94 6.00 -1.69
C TRP A 23 -4.43 5.80 -0.27
N VAL A 24 -3.55 4.82 -0.13
CA VAL A 24 -2.90 4.50 1.14
C VAL A 24 -1.40 4.62 0.96
N GLU A 25 -0.76 5.31 1.89
CA GLU A 25 0.70 5.27 2.01
C GLU A 25 1.08 4.38 3.20
N THR A 26 2.17 3.63 3.09
CA THR A 26 2.70 2.85 4.21
C THR A 26 3.73 3.68 4.99
N GLN A 27 4.10 3.22 6.18
CA GLN A 27 5.38 3.58 6.77
C GLN A 27 6.56 3.24 5.84
N ASN A 28 7.76 3.72 6.16
CA ASN A 28 8.97 3.27 5.50
C ASN A 28 9.15 1.76 5.71
N LEU A 29 9.40 1.06 4.61
CA LEU A 29 9.61 -0.38 4.55
C LEU A 29 10.96 -0.68 3.93
N LEU A 30 11.51 -1.86 4.21
CA LEU A 30 12.65 -2.38 3.47
C LEU A 30 12.25 -2.59 2.00
N MET A 31 13.18 -2.35 1.08
CA MET A 31 12.93 -2.51 -0.36
C MET A 31 12.36 -3.89 -0.71
N SER A 32 12.82 -4.96 -0.06
CA SER A 32 12.27 -6.31 -0.25
C SER A 32 10.77 -6.39 0.03
N LYS A 33 10.30 -5.73 1.09
CA LYS A 33 8.88 -5.69 1.44
C LYS A 33 8.08 -4.82 0.48
N CYS A 34 8.67 -3.74 -0.04
CA CYS A 34 8.05 -2.95 -1.10
C CYS A 34 7.84 -3.78 -2.38
N LEU A 35 8.82 -4.60 -2.76
CA LEU A 35 8.71 -5.49 -3.92
C LEU A 35 7.66 -6.59 -3.71
N GLU A 36 7.61 -7.19 -2.52
CA GLU A 36 6.56 -8.16 -2.15
C GLU A 36 5.15 -7.55 -2.27
N LEU A 37 4.95 -6.34 -1.72
CA LEU A 37 3.67 -5.63 -1.83
C LEU A 37 3.33 -5.28 -3.28
N LYS A 38 4.32 -4.94 -4.11
CA LYS A 38 4.11 -4.68 -5.53
C LYS A 38 3.59 -5.91 -6.27
N GLU A 39 4.12 -7.09 -5.97
CA GLU A 39 3.62 -8.35 -6.55
C GLU A 39 2.21 -8.68 -6.08
N ILE A 40 1.92 -8.50 -4.79
CA ILE A 40 0.59 -8.78 -4.20
C ILE A 40 -0.49 -7.81 -4.70
N LEU A 41 -0.21 -6.51 -4.68
CA LEU A 41 -1.17 -5.46 -5.01
C LEU A 41 -1.34 -5.26 -6.52
N GLY A 42 -0.35 -5.66 -7.32
CA GLY A 42 -0.41 -5.59 -8.78
C GLY A 42 -0.76 -4.18 -9.28
N SER A 43 -1.89 -4.05 -9.99
CA SER A 43 -2.34 -2.78 -10.55
C SER A 43 -2.77 -1.73 -9.51
N TRP A 44 -2.94 -2.13 -8.24
CA TRP A 44 -3.22 -1.20 -7.15
C TRP A 44 -1.95 -0.56 -6.57
N PHE A 45 -0.78 -1.08 -6.92
CA PHE A 45 0.49 -0.53 -6.48
C PHE A 45 0.85 0.71 -7.31
N TYR A 46 1.01 1.86 -6.65
CA TYR A 46 1.26 3.13 -7.33
C TYR A 46 2.76 3.42 -7.53
N ASP A 47 3.52 3.60 -6.44
CA ASP A 47 4.96 3.94 -6.50
C ASP A 47 5.77 3.43 -5.31
N ILE A 48 7.10 3.47 -5.46
CA ILE A 48 8.09 3.37 -4.37
C ILE A 48 8.89 4.68 -4.43
N LYS A 49 8.99 5.38 -3.29
CA LYS A 49 9.74 6.64 -3.15
C LYS A 49 11.10 6.40 -2.52
#